data_AF-A0A6F8YP83-F1
#
_entry.id   AF-A0A6F8YP83-F1
#
_cell.length_a   1.000
_cell.length_b   1.000
_cell.length_c   1.000
_cell.angle_alpha   90.00
_cell.angle_beta   90.00
_cell.angle_gamma   90.00
#
_symmetry.space_group_name_H-M   'P 1'
#
loop_
_entity.id
_entity.type
_entity.pdbx_description
1 polymer ?
#
loop_
_entity_poly.entity_id
_entity_poly.type
_entity_poly.pdbx_seq_one_letter_code
_entity_poly.pdbx_strand_id
1 'polypeptide(L)'
;MKTPAAIWTWSVDARIYPARLCAALEAVLVRPVVPLGAADPARLPADAVICDVWHTSGDFPTIVECYGPPAGVAEAAVVAALARYLGRRCLVADDTLNPGRHLLAMPDGTLRPTHVDIADTDDGAAHSNARPCTIATQRCRDSDECRQSRWEPDHVVAAPDLTAA
;
A
#
# COMPACT_ATOMS: atom_id res chain seq x y z
N MET A 1 -14.99 23.75 5.58
CA MET A 1 -14.59 22.50 6.26
C MET A 1 -13.35 21.99 5.55
N LYS A 2 -12.18 21.93 6.20
CA LYS A 2 -11.01 21.24 5.62
C LYS A 2 -11.37 19.74 5.58
N THR A 3 -11.39 19.14 4.40
CA THR A 3 -11.46 17.68 4.27
C THR A 3 -10.37 17.07 5.16
N PRO A 4 -10.67 16.09 6.03
CA PRO A 4 -9.61 15.40 6.75
C PRO A 4 -8.60 14.89 5.73
N ALA A 5 -7.31 15.10 5.99
CA ALA A 5 -6.27 14.61 5.10
C ALA A 5 -6.46 13.10 4.94
N ALA A 6 -6.43 12.61 3.70
CA ALA A 6 -6.45 11.17 3.46
C ALA A 6 -5.29 10.51 4.20
N ILE A 7 -5.53 9.35 4.80
CA ILE A 7 -4.47 8.49 5.34
C ILE A 7 -4.28 7.39 4.31
N TRP A 8 -3.04 7.14 3.90
CA TRP A 8 -2.68 5.98 3.09
C TRP A 8 -2.18 4.87 4.00
N THR A 9 -2.58 3.63 3.72
CA THR A 9 -2.25 2.46 4.53
C THR A 9 -1.94 1.27 3.63
N TRP A 10 -0.76 0.68 3.83
CA TRP A 10 -0.33 -0.50 3.07
C TRP A 10 0.62 -1.37 3.90
N SER A 11 0.95 -2.56 3.38
CA SER A 11 1.88 -3.49 4.03
C SER A 11 2.95 -4.03 3.09
N VAL A 12 4.07 -4.52 3.65
CA VAL A 12 5.24 -5.03 2.91
C VAL A 12 5.59 -6.44 3.35
N ASP A 13 6.00 -7.29 2.41
CA ASP A 13 6.32 -8.71 2.61
C ASP A 13 7.64 -9.02 3.34
N ALA A 14 8.16 -8.04 4.07
CA ALA A 14 9.36 -8.16 4.89
C ALA A 14 9.29 -7.19 6.06
N ARG A 15 10.01 -7.50 7.15
CA ARG A 15 10.24 -6.54 8.24
C ARG A 15 11.20 -5.44 7.76
N ILE A 16 10.70 -4.22 7.65
CA ILE A 16 11.46 -3.03 7.26
C ILE A 16 11.34 -2.01 8.40
N TYR A 17 12.48 -1.42 8.79
CA TYR A 17 12.51 -0.43 9.86
C TYR A 17 12.20 0.98 9.34
N PRO A 18 11.64 1.86 10.19
CA PRO A 18 11.16 3.19 9.80
C PRO A 18 12.16 3.99 8.95
N ALA A 19 13.44 4.06 9.36
CA ALA A 19 14.44 4.85 8.66
C ALA A 19 14.65 4.42 7.19
N ARG A 20 14.70 3.11 6.92
CA ARG A 20 14.86 2.58 5.56
C ARG A 20 13.60 2.83 4.72
N LEU A 21 12.43 2.65 5.33
CA LEU A 21 11.17 2.85 4.63
C LEU A 21 10.94 4.33 4.29
N CYS A 22 11.19 5.24 5.25
CA CYS A 22 11.05 6.68 5.05
C CYS A 22 12.00 7.17 3.96
N ALA A 23 13.26 6.74 3.96
CA ALA A 23 14.22 7.12 2.92
C ALA A 23 13.80 6.61 1.52
N ALA A 24 13.26 5.39 1.44
CA ALA A 24 12.74 4.86 0.18
C ALA A 24 11.50 5.63 -0.30
N LEU A 25 10.60 5.97 0.62
CA LEU A 25 9.39 6.72 0.31
C LEU A 25 9.70 8.16 -0.10
N GLU A 26 10.67 8.81 0.54
CA GLU A 26 11.19 10.13 0.17
C GLU A 26 11.78 10.11 -1.25
N ALA A 27 12.54 9.08 -1.60
CA ALA A 27 13.07 8.92 -2.96
C ALA A 27 11.96 8.71 -4.00
N VAL A 28 10.89 7.99 -3.67
CA VAL A 28 9.76 7.74 -4.56
C VAL A 28 8.85 8.95 -4.72
N LEU A 29 8.54 9.65 -3.62
CA LEU A 29 7.63 10.80 -3.61
C LEU A 29 8.33 12.11 -3.96
N VAL A 30 9.66 12.12 -3.97
CA VAL A 30 10.52 13.30 -4.19
C VAL A 30 10.12 14.45 -3.26
N ARG A 31 9.92 14.12 -1.99
CA ARG A 31 9.51 15.07 -0.94
C ARG A 31 9.92 14.57 0.45
N PRO A 32 9.98 15.45 1.46
CA PRO A 32 10.33 15.05 2.81
C PRO A 32 9.37 14.01 3.37
N VAL A 33 9.93 12.90 3.88
CA VAL A 33 9.18 11.91 4.66
C VAL A 33 9.75 11.86 6.06
N VAL A 34 8.90 12.13 7.06
CA VAL A 34 9.32 12.24 8.46
C VAL A 34 8.71 11.08 9.25
N PRO A 35 9.51 10.25 9.95
CA PRO A 35 8.97 9.22 10.83
C PRO A 35 8.06 9.82 11.90
N LEU A 36 6.91 9.21 12.19
CA LEU A 36 5.93 9.71 13.16
C LEU A 36 6.56 10.00 14.53
N GLY A 37 7.36 9.07 15.06
CA GLY A 37 8.05 9.23 16.34
C GLY A 37 9.11 10.35 16.38
N ALA A 38 9.51 10.89 15.23
CA ALA A 38 10.46 12.00 15.11
C ALA A 38 9.79 13.31 14.64
N ALA A 39 8.49 13.28 14.35
CA ALA A 39 7.77 14.44 13.83
C ALA A 39 7.54 15.48 14.95
N ASP A 40 8.09 16.68 14.76
CA ASP A 40 7.76 17.86 15.56
C ASP A 40 6.83 18.77 14.73
N PRO A 41 5.54 18.89 15.11
CA PRO A 41 4.57 19.70 14.37
C PRO A 41 5.01 21.15 14.15
N ALA A 42 5.86 21.72 15.00
CA ALA A 42 6.35 23.10 14.85
C ALA A 42 7.48 23.23 13.82
N ARG A 43 8.07 22.11 13.38
CA ARG A 43 9.27 22.07 12.51
C ARG A 43 9.06 21.25 11.23
N LEU A 44 7.89 20.66 11.03
CA LEU A 44 7.57 19.92 9.82
C LEU A 44 7.55 20.85 8.59
N PRO A 45 8.21 20.46 7.48
CA PRO A 45 7.99 21.10 6.19
C PRO A 45 6.51 21.06 5.80
N ALA A 46 6.05 22.08 5.08
CA ALA A 46 4.62 22.23 4.74
C ALA A 46 4.08 21.09 3.86
N ASP A 47 4.94 20.44 3.08
CA ASP A 47 4.64 19.35 2.14
C ASP A 47 5.13 17.98 2.63
N ALA A 48 5.59 17.90 3.89
CA ALA A 48 6.10 16.67 4.47
C ALA A 48 5.00 15.63 4.63
N VAL A 49 5.34 14.39 4.29
CA VAL A 49 4.52 13.22 4.64
C VAL A 49 5.03 12.66 5.95
N ILE A 50 4.13 12.51 6.93
CA ILE A 50 4.48 11.82 8.18
C ILE A 50 4.23 10.33 7.96
N CYS A 51 5.23 9.50 8.26
CA CYS A 51 5.16 8.06 8.04
C CYS A 51 5.26 7.32 9.37
N ASP A 52 4.25 6.53 9.70
CA ASP A 52 4.32 5.56 10.79
C ASP A 52 4.58 4.17 10.23
N VAL A 53 5.41 3.41 10.95
CA VAL A 53 5.84 2.08 10.55
C VAL A 53 5.89 1.20 11.79
N TRP A 54 5.05 0.18 11.81
CA TRP A 54 5.02 -0.83 12.85
C TRP A 54 4.96 -2.22 12.23
N HIS A 55 5.01 -3.23 13.09
CA HIS A 55 5.03 -4.61 12.63
C HIS A 55 3.91 -5.42 13.25
N THR A 56 3.38 -6.33 12.44
CA THR A 56 2.45 -7.39 12.85
C THR A 56 3.02 -8.75 12.44
N SER A 57 2.23 -9.81 12.61
CA SER A 57 2.52 -11.17 12.13
C SER A 57 2.05 -11.38 10.68
N GLY A 58 2.28 -12.57 10.13
CA GLY A 58 1.88 -12.93 8.77
C GLY A 58 2.95 -12.68 7.69
N ASP A 59 2.52 -12.81 6.43
CA ASP A 59 3.38 -12.75 5.25
C ASP A 59 3.75 -11.31 4.87
N PHE A 60 2.96 -10.32 5.32
CA PHE A 60 3.18 -8.88 5.09
C PHE A 60 3.34 -8.14 6.43
N PRO A 61 4.45 -8.39 7.16
CA PRO A 61 4.55 -8.03 8.56
C PRO A 61 4.87 -6.55 8.80
N THR A 62 5.20 -5.75 7.79
CA THR A 62 5.40 -4.29 7.97
C THR A 62 4.17 -3.54 7.54
N ILE A 63 3.56 -2.80 8.44
CA ILE A 63 2.46 -1.90 8.14
C ILE A 63 3.00 -0.47 8.07
N VAL A 64 2.46 0.29 7.13
CA VAL A 64 2.86 1.66 6.84
C VAL A 64 1.62 2.52 6.80
N GLU A 65 1.62 3.61 7.56
CA GLU A 65 0.66 4.68 7.43
C GLU A 65 1.34 5.97 7.00
N CYS A 66 0.73 6.68 6.05
CA CYS A 66 1.18 7.99 5.63
C CYS A 66 0.10 9.03 5.89
N TYR A 67 0.48 10.07 6.63
CA TYR A 67 -0.36 11.22 6.95
C TYR A 67 0.09 12.43 6.12
N GLY A 68 -0.89 13.16 5.58
CA GLY A 68 -0.63 14.27 4.65
C GLY A 68 -0.07 13.85 3.29
N PRO A 69 -0.55 12.75 2.66
CA PRO A 69 -0.06 12.36 1.35
C PRO A 69 -0.37 13.42 0.28
N PRO A 70 0.41 13.49 -0.81
CA PRO A 70 0.15 14.42 -1.90
C PRO A 70 -1.26 14.31 -2.47
N ALA A 71 -1.92 15.45 -2.63
CA ALA A 71 -3.17 15.52 -3.38
C ALA A 71 -2.93 15.14 -4.86
N GLY A 72 -3.89 14.44 -5.46
CA GLY A 72 -3.85 14.08 -6.88
C GLY A 72 -2.91 12.93 -7.25
N VAL A 73 -2.16 12.38 -6.29
CA VAL A 73 -1.31 11.19 -6.49
C VAL A 73 -2.09 9.95 -6.06
N ALA A 74 -2.06 8.90 -6.87
CA ALA A 74 -2.72 7.64 -6.54
C ALA A 74 -1.85 6.80 -5.60
N GLU A 75 -2.40 6.41 -4.45
CA GLU A 75 -1.73 5.57 -3.44
C GLU A 75 -1.11 4.31 -4.05
N ALA A 76 -1.87 3.56 -4.85
CA ALA A 76 -1.41 2.33 -5.48
C ALA A 76 -0.19 2.55 -6.40
N ALA A 77 -0.08 3.71 -7.07
CA ALA A 77 1.06 4.03 -7.92
C ALA A 77 2.33 4.25 -7.08
N VAL A 78 2.21 4.95 -5.94
CA VAL A 78 3.30 5.15 -4.97
C VAL A 78 3.75 3.82 -4.39
N VAL A 79 2.80 2.98 -3.98
CA VAL A 79 3.10 1.65 -3.42
C VAL A 79 3.82 0.77 -4.43
N ALA A 80 3.43 0.80 -5.70
CA ALA A 80 4.10 0.03 -6.74
C ALA A 80 5.51 0.54 -7.07
N ALA A 81 5.71 1.86 -7.11
CA ALA A 81 7.05 2.43 -7.25
C ALA A 81 7.94 2.08 -6.04
N LEU A 82 7.38 2.10 -4.83
CA LEU A 82 8.07 1.69 -3.61
C LEU A 82 8.41 0.19 -3.61
N ALA A 83 7.49 -0.67 -4.04
CA ALA A 83 7.71 -2.12 -4.20
C ALA A 83 8.89 -2.40 -5.13
N ARG A 84 8.96 -1.68 -6.26
CA ARG A 84 10.08 -1.71 -7.20
C ARG A 84 11.38 -1.22 -6.57
N TYR A 85 11.34 -0.08 -5.88
CA TYR A 85 12.53 0.49 -5.23
C TYR A 85 13.10 -0.42 -4.13
N LEU A 86 12.22 -1.06 -3.35
CA LEU A 86 12.61 -1.96 -2.26
C LEU A 86 12.94 -3.38 -2.75
N GLY A 87 12.53 -3.75 -3.97
CA GLY A 87 12.57 -5.12 -4.46
C GLY A 87 11.74 -6.05 -3.57
N ARG A 88 10.52 -5.62 -3.21
CA ARG A 88 9.62 -6.30 -2.27
C ARG A 88 8.18 -6.26 -2.77
N ARG A 89 7.34 -7.16 -2.25
CA ARG A 89 5.90 -7.13 -2.52
C ARG A 89 5.20 -6.26 -1.49
N CYS A 90 4.20 -5.51 -1.93
CA CYS A 90 3.38 -4.69 -1.04
C CYS A 90 1.89 -4.93 -1.28
N LEU A 91 1.07 -4.92 -0.22
CA LEU A 91 -0.38 -4.93 -0.32
C LEU A 91 -0.93 -3.55 -0.04
N VAL A 92 -1.84 -3.08 -0.89
CA VAL A 92 -2.59 -1.83 -0.72
C VAL A 92 -4.07 -2.10 -0.97
N ALA A 93 -4.95 -1.39 -0.28
CA ALA A 93 -6.39 -1.54 -0.47
C ALA A 93 -6.78 -1.31 -1.95
N ASP A 94 -7.77 -2.07 -2.42
CA ASP A 94 -8.39 -1.83 -3.73
C ASP A 94 -9.68 -0.99 -3.58
N ASP A 95 -10.52 -0.98 -4.62
CA ASP A 95 -11.77 -0.22 -4.66
C ASP A 95 -13.02 -1.01 -4.20
N THR A 96 -12.86 -2.25 -3.74
CA THR A 96 -13.98 -3.15 -3.41
C THR A 96 -14.51 -3.01 -1.98
N LEU A 97 -13.80 -2.28 -1.12
CA LEU A 97 -14.04 -2.20 0.34
C LEU A 97 -14.02 -3.57 1.06
N ASN A 98 -13.65 -4.64 0.38
CA ASN A 98 -13.53 -5.96 0.97
C ASN A 98 -12.18 -6.07 1.67
N PRO A 99 -12.16 -6.27 3.00
CA PRO A 99 -10.89 -6.36 3.72
C PRO A 99 -10.03 -7.52 3.20
N GLY A 100 -10.62 -8.62 2.73
CA GLY A 100 -9.86 -9.77 2.20
C GLY A 100 -9.35 -9.60 0.77
N ARG A 101 -9.48 -8.42 0.14
CA ARG A 101 -9.07 -8.17 -1.24
C ARG A 101 -8.26 -6.88 -1.34
N HIS A 102 -7.11 -6.98 -2.01
CA HIS A 102 -6.11 -5.93 -2.10
C HIS A 102 -5.53 -5.89 -3.51
N LEU A 103 -4.76 -4.84 -3.81
CA LEU A 103 -3.77 -4.89 -4.87
C LEU A 103 -2.45 -5.36 -4.30
N LEU A 104 -1.85 -6.33 -4.98
CA LEU A 104 -0.47 -6.75 -4.76
C LEU A 104 0.42 -6.00 -5.75
N ALA A 105 1.24 -5.10 -5.22
CA ALA A 105 2.37 -4.53 -5.93
C ALA A 105 3.54 -5.52 -5.92
N MET A 106 4.03 -5.85 -7.10
CA MET A 106 5.17 -6.76 -7.29
C MET A 106 6.50 -5.99 -7.34
N PRO A 107 7.66 -6.67 -7.13
CA PRO A 107 8.98 -6.04 -7.21
C PRO A 107 9.34 -5.44 -8.58
N ASP A 108 8.60 -5.77 -9.64
CA ASP A 108 8.74 -5.16 -10.97
C ASP A 108 7.89 -3.89 -11.13
N GLY A 109 7.10 -3.52 -10.13
CA GLY A 109 6.18 -2.38 -10.14
C GLY A 109 4.83 -2.69 -10.79
N THR A 110 4.52 -3.95 -11.10
CA THR A 110 3.17 -4.31 -11.55
C THR A 110 2.18 -4.40 -10.38
N LEU A 111 0.93 -4.06 -10.65
CA LEU A 111 -0.19 -4.17 -9.72
C LEU A 111 -1.17 -5.23 -10.23
N ARG A 112 -1.67 -6.06 -9.32
CA ARG A 112 -2.73 -7.03 -9.60
C ARG A 112 -3.66 -7.26 -8.42
N PRO A 113 -4.96 -7.52 -8.62
CA PRO A 113 -5.88 -7.84 -7.54
C PRO A 113 -5.52 -9.20 -6.93
N THR A 114 -5.54 -9.28 -5.60
CA THR A 114 -5.08 -10.42 -4.80
C THR A 114 -5.97 -10.57 -3.57
N HIS A 115 -6.38 -11.80 -3.29
CA HIS A 115 -7.06 -12.14 -2.04
C HIS A 115 -6.06 -12.55 -0.98
N VAL A 116 -6.34 -12.18 0.26
CA VAL A 116 -5.54 -12.54 1.44
C VAL A 116 -6.45 -13.04 2.54
N ASP A 117 -5.90 -13.89 3.40
CA ASP A 117 -6.53 -14.23 4.66
C ASP A 117 -6.13 -13.19 5.70
N ILE A 118 -7.09 -12.73 6.49
CA ILE A 118 -6.89 -11.74 7.56
C ILE A 118 -7.20 -12.39 8.90
N ALA A 119 -6.28 -12.22 9.84
CA ALA A 119 -6.49 -12.54 11.24
C ALA A 119 -6.23 -11.30 12.09
N ASP A 120 -7.17 -10.94 12.94
CA ASP A 120 -6.94 -9.90 13.95
C ASP A 120 -5.95 -10.43 14.99
N THR A 121 -4.95 -9.62 15.31
CA THR A 121 -3.97 -9.92 16.36
C THR A 121 -3.83 -8.72 17.28
N ASP A 122 -3.19 -8.91 18.43
CA ASP A 122 -2.92 -7.82 19.38
C ASP A 122 -2.04 -6.70 18.76
N ASP A 123 -1.28 -7.03 17.70
CA ASP A 123 -0.41 -6.10 16.96
C ASP A 123 -1.07 -5.55 15.68
N GLY A 124 -2.36 -5.81 15.48
CA GLY A 124 -3.13 -5.43 14.28
C GLY A 124 -3.36 -6.56 13.29
N ALA A 125 -4.07 -6.28 12.19
CA ALA A 125 -4.47 -7.27 11.20
C ALA A 125 -3.27 -7.92 10.50
N ALA A 126 -3.13 -9.24 10.67
CA ALA A 126 -2.12 -10.05 10.01
C ALA A 126 -2.64 -10.53 8.65
N HIS A 127 -1.86 -10.28 7.59
CA HIS A 127 -2.17 -10.70 6.23
C HIS A 127 -1.36 -11.94 5.85
N SER A 128 -2.02 -12.95 5.30
CA SER A 128 -1.37 -14.19 4.88
C SER A 128 -2.01 -14.79 3.63
N ASN A 129 -1.36 -15.79 3.05
CA ASN A 129 -1.93 -16.64 1.99
C ASN A 129 -2.42 -15.81 0.79
N ALA A 130 -1.55 -14.94 0.28
CA ALA A 130 -1.82 -14.11 -0.87
C ALA A 130 -2.03 -14.96 -2.13
N ARG A 131 -3.24 -14.86 -2.72
CA ARG A 131 -3.66 -15.62 -3.91
C ARG A 131 -4.16 -14.63 -4.96
N PRO A 132 -3.63 -14.66 -6.19
CA PRO A 132 -4.14 -13.81 -7.26
C PRO A 132 -5.66 -13.94 -7.43
N CYS A 133 -6.34 -12.81 -7.63
CA CYS A 133 -7.73 -12.81 -8.04
C CYS A 133 -7.78 -13.13 -9.54
N THR A 134 -8.38 -14.27 -9.90
CA THR A 134 -8.36 -14.81 -11.27
C THR A 134 -9.69 -15.50 -11.62
N ILE A 135 -10.15 -15.37 -12.87
CA ILE A 135 -11.37 -16.04 -13.37
C ILE A 135 -11.28 -17.58 -13.33
N ALA A 136 -10.07 -18.12 -13.23
CA ALA A 136 -9.84 -19.55 -13.02
C ALA A 136 -10.38 -20.03 -11.67
N THR A 137 -10.42 -19.15 -10.67
CA THR A 137 -11.01 -19.45 -9.35
C THR A 137 -12.50 -19.20 -9.37
N GLN A 138 -13.31 -20.23 -9.06
CA GLN A 138 -14.76 -20.13 -9.10
C GLN A 138 -15.31 -18.97 -8.26
N ARG A 139 -14.78 -18.79 -7.04
CA ARG A 139 -15.16 -17.68 -6.16
C ARG A 139 -14.97 -16.30 -6.81
N CYS A 140 -13.86 -16.08 -7.51
CA CYS A 140 -13.55 -14.80 -8.14
C CYS A 140 -14.39 -14.59 -9.40
N ARG A 141 -14.62 -15.64 -10.18
CA ARG A 141 -15.45 -15.60 -11.40
C ARG A 141 -16.92 -15.28 -11.09
N ASP A 142 -17.46 -15.86 -10.04
CA ASP A 142 -18.88 -15.75 -9.72
C ASP A 142 -19.17 -14.52 -8.84
N SER A 143 -18.15 -13.91 -8.22
CA SER A 143 -18.27 -12.70 -7.38
C SER A 143 -18.59 -11.45 -8.22
N ASP A 144 -19.71 -10.78 -7.91
CA ASP A 144 -20.03 -9.47 -8.48
C ASP A 144 -19.04 -8.39 -8.03
N GLU A 145 -18.65 -8.43 -6.76
CA GLU A 145 -17.68 -7.50 -6.16
C GLU A 145 -16.34 -7.51 -6.92
N CYS A 146 -15.79 -8.69 -7.21
CA CYS A 146 -14.56 -8.79 -7.99
C CYS A 146 -14.73 -8.26 -9.42
N ARG A 147 -15.88 -8.50 -10.05
CA ARG A 147 -16.16 -8.11 -11.44
C ARG A 147 -16.54 -6.64 -11.61
N GLN A 148 -17.01 -5.98 -10.57
CA GLN A 148 -17.37 -4.55 -10.60
C GLN A 148 -16.22 -3.63 -10.20
N SER A 149 -15.16 -4.19 -9.60
CA SER A 149 -13.90 -3.50 -9.34
C SER A 149 -13.27 -3.03 -10.64
N ARG A 150 -12.65 -1.84 -10.65
CA ARG A 150 -11.76 -1.43 -11.77
C ARG A 150 -10.56 -2.36 -11.94
N TRP A 151 -10.27 -3.14 -10.90
CA TRP A 151 -9.26 -4.18 -10.84
C TRP A 151 -9.92 -5.55 -10.96
N GLU A 152 -10.61 -5.80 -12.07
CA GLU A 152 -11.25 -7.09 -12.35
C GLU A 152 -10.26 -8.27 -12.24
N PRO A 153 -10.71 -9.52 -12.04
CA PRO A 153 -9.82 -10.67 -11.98
C PRO A 153 -8.89 -10.75 -13.21
N ASP A 154 -7.66 -11.21 -13.00
CA ASP A 154 -6.58 -11.26 -14.00
C ASP A 154 -6.09 -9.91 -14.55
N HIS A 155 -6.64 -8.78 -14.09
CA HIS A 155 -6.14 -7.46 -14.46
C HIS A 155 -4.75 -7.22 -13.87
N VAL A 156 -3.75 -7.05 -14.75
CA VAL A 156 -2.38 -6.69 -14.37
C VAL A 156 -2.01 -5.40 -15.10
N VAL A 157 -1.56 -4.40 -14.37
CA VAL A 157 -1.05 -3.15 -14.96
C VAL A 157 0.35 -2.85 -14.46
N ALA A 158 1.15 -2.23 -15.32
CA ALA A 158 2.36 -1.55 -14.86
C ALA A 158 1.95 -0.28 -14.10
N ALA A 159 2.63 0.01 -12.99
CA ALA A 159 2.43 1.29 -12.34
C ALA A 159 2.84 2.45 -13.26
N PRO A 160 2.10 3.57 -13.24
CA PRO A 160 2.49 4.76 -13.98
C PRO A 160 3.81 5.30 -13.45
N ASP A 161 4.60 5.93 -14.33
CA ASP A 161 5.86 6.54 -13.93
C ASP A 161 5.56 7.83 -13.12
N LEU A 162 6.00 7.85 -11.86
CA LEU A 162 5.70 8.95 -10.93
C LEU A 162 6.48 10.24 -11.25
N THR A 163 7.43 10.18 -12.17
CA THR A 163 8.23 11.33 -12.64
C THR A 163 7.54 12.18 -13.71
N ALA A 164 6.32 11.82 -14.13
CA ALA A 164 5.60 12.51 -15.21
C ALA A 164 4.49 13.48 -14.73
N ALA A 165 4.44 13.82 -13.44
CA ALA A 165 3.43 14.73 -12.86
C ALA A 165 4.00 16.13 -12.55
#